data_AF-A0AB39GZQ0-F1
#
_entry.id   AF-A0AB39GZQ0-F1
#
_cell.length_a   1.000
_cell.length_b   1.000
_cell.length_c   1.000
_cell.angle_alpha   90.00
_cell.angle_beta   90.00
_cell.angle_gamma   90.00
#
_symmetry.space_group_name_H-M   'P 1'
#
loop_
_entity.id
_entity.type
_entity.pdbx_description
1 polymer ?
#
loop_
_entity_poly.entity_id
_entity_poly.type
_entity_poly.pdbx_seq_one_letter_code
_entity_poly.pdbx_strand_id
1 'polypeptide(L)' 'MRTAVRLDGLPESLQQKLRGQRGPQKAPRKIQTAIRYDVDIIDAFKAGGPGWQTRMNQALREWLRGREKA' A
#
# COMPACT_ATOMS: atom_id res chain seq x y z
N MET A 1 -39.84 -11.38 -12.60
CA MET A 1 -38.97 -10.99 -11.46
C MET A 1 -37.64 -11.70 -11.63
N ARG A 2 -36.50 -11.01 -11.57
CA ARG A 2 -35.16 -11.63 -11.65
C ARG A 2 -34.67 -11.93 -10.24
N THR A 3 -34.55 -13.20 -9.89
CA THR A 3 -34.01 -13.65 -8.61
C THR A 3 -32.49 -13.52 -8.62
N ALA A 4 -31.91 -12.93 -7.57
CA ALA A 4 -30.46 -12.91 -7.39
C ALA A 4 -29.94 -14.33 -7.17
N VAL A 5 -29.00 -14.78 -8.00
CA VAL A 5 -28.37 -16.10 -7.92
C VAL A 5 -27.07 -15.99 -7.11
N ARG A 6 -26.82 -16.95 -6.22
CA ARG A 6 -25.55 -17.03 -5.49
C ARG A 6 -24.40 -17.32 -6.45
N LEU A 7 -23.19 -16.87 -6.09
CA LEU A 7 -21.98 -17.02 -6.91
C LEU A 7 -21.76 -18.47 -7.38
N ASP A 8 -22.00 -19.46 -6.51
CA ASP A 8 -21.80 -20.88 -6.81
C ASP A 8 -22.86 -21.47 -7.75
N GLY A 9 -23.97 -20.75 -7.98
CA GLY A 9 -25.00 -21.12 -8.95
C GLY A 9 -24.79 -20.52 -10.34
N LEU A 10 -23.70 -19.78 -10.56
CA LEU A 10 -23.37 -19.19 -11.86
C LEU A 10 -22.60 -20.20 -12.74
N PRO A 11 -22.63 -20.05 -14.06
CA PRO A 11 -21.70 -20.75 -14.95
C PRO A 11 -20.24 -20.52 -14.54
N GLU A 12 -19.41 -21.56 -14.65
CA GLU A 12 -18.00 -21.57 -14.19
C GLU A 12 -17.17 -20.39 -14.74
N SER A 13 -17.40 -19.99 -15.98
CA SER A 13 -16.73 -18.84 -16.60
C SER A 13 -17.05 -17.50 -15.92
N LEU A 14 -18.25 -17.35 -15.37
CA LEU A 14 -18.67 -16.20 -14.59
C LEU A 14 -18.18 -16.30 -13.15
N GLN A 15 -18.18 -17.51 -12.56
CA GLN A 15 -17.58 -17.74 -11.25
C GLN A 15 -16.11 -17.31 -11.23
N GLN A 16 -15.32 -17.72 -12.23
CA GLN A 16 -13.90 -17.39 -12.30
C GLN A 16 -13.64 -15.90 -12.48
N LYS A 17 -14.43 -15.20 -13.29
CA LYS A 17 -14.32 -13.74 -13.45
C LYS A 17 -14.69 -12.97 -12.19
N LEU A 18 -15.71 -13.42 -11.46
CA LEU A 18 -16.24 -12.73 -10.28
C LEU A 18 -15.47 -13.05 -9.00
N ARG A 19 -14.88 -14.26 -8.89
CA ARG A 19 -14.00 -14.64 -7.77
C ARG A 19 -12.70 -13.84 -7.73
N GLY A 20 -12.38 -13.08 -8.79
CA GLY A 20 -11.32 -12.09 -8.83
C GLY A 20 -10.00 -12.66 -8.34
N GLN A 21 -9.25 -13.34 -9.20
CA GLN A 21 -7.89 -13.75 -8.84
C GLN A 21 -7.04 -12.51 -8.58
N ARG A 22 -6.89 -12.17 -7.30
CA ARG A 22 -5.88 -11.24 -6.84
C ARG A 22 -4.55 -11.86 -7.26
N GLY A 23 -3.86 -11.21 -8.20
CA GLY A 23 -2.63 -11.73 -8.77
C GLY A 23 -1.60 -12.10 -7.68
N PRO A 24 -0.61 -12.94 -8.02
CA PRO A 24 0.34 -13.48 -7.05
C PRO A 24 0.86 -12.38 -6.12
N GLN A 25 0.72 -12.64 -4.82
CA GLN A 25 1.08 -11.68 -3.78
C GLN A 25 2.59 -11.46 -3.81
N LYS A 26 3.03 -10.41 -4.53
CA LYS A 26 4.42 -9.96 -4.53
C LYS A 26 4.82 -9.74 -3.07
N ALA A 27 6.01 -10.23 -2.69
CA ALA A 27 6.56 -10.07 -1.34
C ALA A 27 6.37 -8.63 -0.81
N PRO A 28 6.08 -8.47 0.49
CA PRO A 28 5.79 -7.16 1.07
C PRO A 28 6.96 -6.21 0.83
N ARG A 29 6.76 -5.22 -0.03
CA ARG A 29 7.78 -4.21 -0.37
C ARG A 29 8.05 -3.21 0.76
N LYS A 30 7.22 -3.22 1.79
CA LYS A 30 7.31 -2.34 2.96
C LYS A 30 7.37 -3.22 4.19
N ILE A 31 8.38 -2.99 5.03
CA ILE A 31 8.53 -3.66 6.32
C ILE A 31 8.06 -2.66 7.38
N GLN A 32 7.16 -3.10 8.26
CA GLN A 32 6.77 -2.31 9.42
C GLN A 32 7.86 -2.46 10.48
N THR A 33 8.51 -1.36 10.83
CA THR A 33 9.54 -1.31 11.86
C THR A 33 9.15 -0.30 12.91
N ALA A 34 9.31 -0.65 14.19
CA ALA A 34 9.14 0.28 15.30
C ALA A 34 10.42 1.12 15.46
N ILE A 35 10.38 2.38 15.01
CA ILE A 35 11.49 3.34 15.09
C ILE A 35 11.01 4.56 15.86
N ARG A 36 11.89 5.14 16.68
CA ARG A 36 11.65 6.42 17.36
C ARG A 36 12.19 7.56 16.50
N TYR A 37 11.40 8.60 16.34
CA TYR A 37 11.77 9.86 15.70
C TYR A 37 11.56 10.99 16.70
N ASP A 38 12.29 12.08 16.52
CA ASP A 38 12.04 13.30 17.27
C ASP A 38 10.64 13.86 16.95
N VAL A 39 10.04 14.51 17.94
CA VAL A 39 8.65 14.96 17.87
C VAL A 39 8.44 16.04 16.82
N ASP A 40 9.39 16.97 16.71
CA ASP A 40 9.39 18.08 15.76
C ASP A 40 9.41 17.59 14.31
N ILE A 41 10.19 16.54 14.02
CA ILE A 41 10.23 15.90 12.71
C ILE A 41 8.84 15.33 12.37
N ILE A 42 8.24 14.57 13.29
CA ILE A 42 6.93 13.95 13.06
C ILE A 42 5.86 15.01 12.84
N ASP A 43 5.87 16.08 13.64
CA ASP A 43 4.89 17.16 13.55
C ASP A 43 5.04 17.96 12.27
N ALA A 44 6.28 18.25 11.83
CA ALA A 44 6.54 18.89 10.55
C ALA A 44 5.96 18.11 9.36
N PHE A 45 6.14 16.78 9.33
CA PHE A 45 5.57 15.95 8.26
C PHE A 45 4.05 15.87 8.33
N LYS A 46 3.48 15.68 9.54
CA LYS A 46 2.03 15.63 9.78
C LYS A 46 1.32 16.92 9.39
N ALA A 47 1.95 18.08 9.63
CA ALA A 47 1.41 19.38 9.25
C ALA A 47 1.13 19.50 7.74
N GLY A 48 1.87 18.76 6.91
CA GLY A 48 1.60 18.66 5.46
C GLY A 48 0.35 17.85 5.09
N GLY A 49 -0.42 17.36 6.06
CA GLY A 49 -1.69 16.66 5.85
C GLY A 49 -1.56 15.20 5.39
N PRO A 50 -2.62 14.63 4.79
CA PRO A 50 -2.64 13.22 4.37
C PRO A 50 -1.42 12.83 3.51
N GLY A 51 -0.97 11.59 3.69
CA GLY A 51 0.20 11.07 2.97
C GLY A 51 1.57 11.50 3.53
N TRP A 52 1.61 12.08 4.74
CA TRP A 52 2.86 12.51 5.37
C TRP A 52 3.91 11.40 5.52
N GLN A 53 3.49 10.17 5.81
CA GLN A 53 4.41 9.02 5.87
C GLN A 53 5.02 8.70 4.50
N THR A 54 4.26 8.86 3.42
CA THR A 54 4.77 8.67 2.05
C THR A 54 5.81 9.73 1.71
N ARG A 55 5.56 11.00 2.07
CA ARG A 55 6.54 12.10 1.89
C ARG A 55 7.81 11.87 2.71
N MET A 56 7.67 11.47 3.98
CA MET A 56 8.82 11.11 4.83
C MET A 56 9.66 9.98 4.21
N ASN A 57 9.01 8.91 3.74
CA ASN A 57 9.70 7.81 3.07
C ASN A 57 10.38 8.23 1.75
N GLN A 58 9.81 9.18 1.00
CA GLN A 58 10.46 9.74 -0.19
C GLN A 58 11.72 10.53 0.17
N ALA A 59 11.66 11.38 1.21
CA ALA A 59 12.80 12.14 1.70
C ALA A 59 13.96 11.22 2.11
N LEU A 60 13.67 10.13 2.83
CA LEU A 60 14.68 9.12 3.21
C LEU A 60 15.34 8.47 1.98
N ARG A 61 14.56 8.13 0.94
CA ARG A 61 15.11 7.59 -0.31
C ARG A 61 16.01 8.58 -1.03
N GLU A 62 15.64 9.86 -1.00
CA GLU A 62 16.37 10.92 -1.66
C GLU A 62 17.71 11.19 -0.97
N TRP A 63 17.70 11.22 0.37
CA TRP A 63 18.90 11.27 1.19
C TRP A 63 19.86 10.11 0.92
N LEU A 64 19.35 8.87 0.80
CA LEU A 64 20.16 7.70 0.45
C LEU A 64 20.81 7.83 -0.94
N ARG A 65 20.05 8.25 -1.95
CA ARG A 65 20.59 8.47 -3.32
C ARG A 65 21.70 9.52 -3.34
N GLY A 66 21.58 10.58 -2.54
CA GLY A 66 22.59 11.62 -2.43
C GLY A 66 23.90 11.10 -1.80
N ARG A 67 23.80 10.11 -0.91
CA ARG A 67 24.93 9.54 -0.18
C ARG A 67 25.70 8.47 -0.95
N GLU A 68 25.04 7.75 -1.86
CA GLU A 68 25.70 6.78 -2.75
C GLU A 68 26.55 7.44 -3.85
N LYS A 69 26.34 8.74 -4.10
CA LYS A 69 27.06 9.52 -5.12
C LYS A 69 28.26 10.31 -4.59
N ALA A 70 28.60 10.15 -3.31
CA ALA A 70 29.74 10.77 -2.64
C ALA A 70 30.79 9.71 -2.27
#